data_AF-A0A349SF48-F1
#
_entry.id   AF-A0A349SF48-F1
#
_cell.length_a   1.000
_cell.length_b   1.000
_cell.length_c   1.000
_cell.angle_alpha   90.00
_cell.angle_beta   90.00
_cell.angle_gamma   90.00
#
_symmetry.space_group_name_H-M   'P 1'
#
loop_
_entity.id
_entity.type
_entity.pdbx_description
1 polymer ?
#
loop_
_entity_poly.entity_id
_entity_poly.type
_entity_poly.pdbx_seq_one_letter_code
_entity_poly.pdbx_strand_id
1 'polypeptide(L)'
;MLLLWTMTIRPNGWILLPLMVLFLAFRLGAWKAVLTVALPGIVLLVVAVLLLKPLQSGIQNENPMDFLSKGIVIWDYDAWNREMPPTEMNSTSDWRNIGSYAMRYPVETLTLVAARVGIVLARVRPYYPWQMNLRIGIRYTVMYGLLLLGLIWYWRHLAVKLLVAAIVLHLGVVGLTVASWDGRFLTHFFPLIAVLAGAGAAEWGRRWYQGRDR
;
A
#
# COMPACT_ATOMS: atom_id res chain seq x y z
N MET A 1 14.90 16.72 -7.21
CA MET A 1 15.92 15.65 -7.33
C MET A 1 15.65 14.47 -6.39
N LEU A 2 15.40 14.66 -5.09
CA LEU A 2 15.18 13.56 -4.13
C LEU A 2 14.05 12.59 -4.54
N LEU A 3 12.92 13.11 -5.03
CA LEU A 3 11.77 12.32 -5.50
C LEU A 3 12.11 11.41 -6.69
N LEU A 4 12.88 11.91 -7.66
CA LEU A 4 13.30 11.12 -8.82
C LEU A 4 14.23 9.97 -8.40
N TRP A 5 15.07 10.19 -7.40
CA TRP A 5 15.91 9.15 -6.83
C TRP A 5 15.10 8.12 -6.05
N THR A 6 14.13 8.54 -5.21
CA THR A 6 13.26 7.59 -4.49
C THR A 6 12.39 6.75 -5.44
N MET A 7 12.10 7.27 -6.64
CA MET A 7 11.39 6.51 -7.68
C MET A 7 12.22 5.38 -8.28
N THR A 8 13.54 5.53 -8.36
CA THR A 8 14.44 4.46 -8.83
C THR A 8 14.65 3.34 -7.82
N ILE A 9 14.29 3.58 -6.54
CA ILE A 9 14.32 2.53 -5.52
C ILE A 9 13.17 1.56 -5.79
N ARG A 10 13.51 0.46 -6.45
CA ARG A 10 12.63 -0.70 -6.63
C ARG A 10 12.24 -1.30 -5.27
N PRO A 11 11.03 -1.87 -5.15
CA PRO A 11 10.13 -2.22 -6.27
C PRO A 11 8.98 -1.23 -6.53
N ASN A 12 8.60 -0.40 -5.55
CA ASN A 12 7.34 0.36 -5.61
C ASN A 12 7.51 1.88 -5.81
N GLY A 13 8.73 2.36 -6.07
CA GLY A 13 9.01 3.80 -6.22
C GLY A 13 8.24 4.50 -7.33
N TRP A 14 7.79 3.76 -8.35
CA TRP A 14 7.02 4.28 -9.48
C TRP A 14 5.66 4.87 -9.08
N ILE A 15 5.07 4.44 -7.96
CA ILE A 15 3.78 4.92 -7.45
C ILE A 15 3.82 6.41 -7.09
N LEU A 16 5.01 6.94 -6.75
CA LEU A 16 5.18 8.34 -6.36
C LEU A 16 5.00 9.32 -7.53
N LEU A 17 5.24 8.90 -8.78
CA LEU A 17 5.11 9.75 -9.96
C LEU A 17 3.66 10.23 -10.20
N PRO A 18 2.65 9.35 -10.32
CA PRO A 18 1.28 9.79 -10.53
C PRO A 18 0.76 10.65 -9.36
N LEU A 19 1.16 10.34 -8.13
CA LEU A 19 0.79 11.15 -6.95
C LEU A 19 1.39 12.57 -7.00
N MET A 20 2.65 12.69 -7.41
CA MET A 20 3.30 13.99 -7.59
C MET A 20 2.62 14.80 -8.70
N VAL A 21 2.30 14.17 -9.83
CA VAL A 21 1.57 14.83 -10.93
C VAL A 21 0.21 15.33 -10.45
N LEU A 22 -0.56 14.52 -9.72
CA LEU A 22 -1.84 14.93 -9.13
C LEU A 22 -1.69 16.08 -8.14
N PHE A 23 -0.67 16.05 -7.29
CA PHE A 23 -0.39 17.14 -6.34
C PHE A 23 -0.10 18.46 -7.07
N LEU A 24 0.79 18.44 -8.07
CA LEU A 24 1.14 19.63 -8.85
C LEU A 24 -0.06 20.14 -9.65
N ALA A 25 -0.83 19.23 -10.25
CA ALA A 25 -2.06 19.55 -10.98
C ALA A 25 -3.04 20.33 -10.13
N PHE A 26 -3.29 19.85 -8.91
CA PHE A 26 -4.19 20.51 -7.99
C PHE A 26 -3.62 21.84 -7.52
N ARG A 27 -2.33 21.86 -7.15
CA ARG A 27 -1.67 23.08 -6.64
C ARG A 27 -1.64 24.20 -7.67
N LEU A 28 -1.47 23.87 -8.96
CA LEU A 28 -1.41 24.81 -10.06
C LEU A 28 -2.80 25.11 -10.68
N GLY A 29 -3.88 24.56 -10.13
CA GLY A 29 -5.24 24.73 -10.67
C GLY A 29 -5.48 24.03 -12.02
N ALA A 30 -4.51 23.25 -12.50
CA ALA A 30 -4.51 22.57 -13.80
C ALA A 30 -5.19 21.20 -13.77
N TRP A 31 -6.10 20.94 -12.81
CA TRP A 31 -6.72 19.62 -12.62
C TRP A 31 -7.47 19.13 -13.87
N LYS A 32 -8.10 20.05 -14.63
CA LYS A 32 -8.75 19.72 -15.90
C LYS A 32 -7.74 19.21 -16.93
N ALA A 33 -6.61 19.89 -17.07
CA ALA A 33 -5.53 19.51 -17.98
C ALA A 33 -4.93 18.14 -17.60
N VAL A 34 -4.78 17.88 -16.30
CA VAL A 34 -4.30 16.59 -15.82
C VAL A 34 -5.31 15.49 -16.02
N LEU A 35 -6.61 15.71 -15.86
CA LEU A 35 -7.59 14.68 -16.23
C LEU A 35 -7.60 14.42 -17.74
N THR A 36 -7.49 15.46 -18.57
CA THR A 36 -7.45 15.28 -20.03
C THR A 36 -6.20 14.57 -20.53
N VAL A 37 -5.10 14.54 -19.77
CA VAL A 37 -3.85 13.86 -20.16
C VAL A 37 -3.67 12.54 -19.41
N ALA A 38 -3.94 12.51 -18.11
CA ALA A 38 -3.77 11.34 -17.27
C ALA A 38 -4.81 10.27 -17.55
N LEU A 39 -6.07 10.63 -17.83
CA LEU A 39 -7.11 9.63 -18.12
C LEU A 39 -6.79 8.88 -19.43
N PRO A 40 -6.49 9.55 -20.57
CA PRO A 40 -6.04 8.85 -21.77
C PRO A 40 -4.73 8.12 -21.56
N GLY A 41 -3.78 8.67 -20.78
CA GLY A 41 -2.52 8.00 -20.46
C GLY A 41 -2.71 6.69 -19.68
N ILE A 42 -3.61 6.67 -18.69
CA ILE A 42 -3.97 5.48 -17.92
C ILE A 42 -4.69 4.47 -18.83
N VAL A 43 -5.66 4.92 -19.64
CA VAL A 43 -6.35 4.06 -20.60
C VAL A 43 -5.37 3.45 -21.58
N LEU A 44 -4.46 4.25 -22.13
CA LEU A 44 -3.44 3.80 -23.08
C LEU A 44 -2.44 2.84 -22.42
N LEU A 45 -2.09 3.05 -21.14
CA LEU A 45 -1.29 2.11 -20.35
C LEU A 45 -2.04 0.78 -20.13
N VAL A 46 -3.32 0.82 -19.75
CA VAL A 46 -4.15 -0.38 -19.58
C VAL A 46 -4.27 -1.13 -20.89
N VAL A 47 -4.55 -0.43 -22.00
CA VAL A 47 -4.59 -1.01 -23.34
C VAL A 47 -3.23 -1.60 -23.72
N ALA A 48 -2.13 -0.90 -23.45
CA ALA A 48 -0.78 -1.41 -23.68
C ALA A 48 -0.52 -2.69 -22.88
N VAL A 49 -0.89 -2.76 -21.61
CA VAL A 49 -0.78 -3.98 -20.79
C VAL A 49 -1.64 -5.12 -21.36
N LEU A 50 -2.86 -4.82 -21.84
CA LEU A 50 -3.77 -5.81 -22.41
C LEU A 50 -3.43 -6.27 -23.83
N LEU A 51 -2.63 -5.52 -24.59
CA LEU A 51 -2.29 -5.84 -25.98
C LEU A 51 -0.83 -6.23 -26.19
N LEU A 52 0.11 -5.70 -25.38
CA LEU A 52 1.54 -5.94 -25.57
C LEU A 52 2.00 -7.20 -24.83
N LYS A 53 2.34 -8.24 -25.60
CA LYS A 53 2.88 -9.52 -25.08
C LYS A 53 4.05 -9.37 -24.10
N PRO A 54 5.03 -8.45 -24.30
CA PRO A 54 6.10 -8.27 -23.32
C PRO A 54 5.62 -7.85 -21.93
N LEU A 55 4.63 -6.96 -21.86
CA LEU A 55 4.05 -6.53 -20.59
C LEU A 55 3.27 -7.66 -19.91
N GLN A 56 2.49 -8.42 -20.70
CA GLN A 56 1.79 -9.59 -20.20
C GLN A 56 2.74 -10.65 -19.65
N SER A 57 3.84 -10.92 -20.37
CA SER A 57 4.85 -11.87 -19.92
C SER A 57 5.55 -11.39 -18.64
N GLY A 58 5.78 -10.09 -18.48
CA GLY A 58 6.32 -9.52 -17.25
C GLY A 58 5.42 -9.76 -16.04
N ILE A 59 4.11 -9.51 -16.18
CA ILE A 59 3.13 -9.75 -15.11
C ILE A 59 2.99 -11.26 -14.82
N GLN A 60 2.99 -12.08 -15.88
CA GLN A 60 2.92 -13.52 -15.77
C GLN A 60 4.12 -14.12 -15.01
N ASN A 61 5.32 -13.56 -15.22
CA ASN A 61 6.54 -13.98 -14.51
C ASN A 61 6.48 -13.67 -13.01
N GLU A 62 5.78 -12.60 -12.62
CA GLU A 62 5.52 -12.27 -11.21
C GLU A 62 4.39 -13.13 -10.59
N ASN A 63 3.73 -13.97 -11.39
CA ASN A 63 2.79 -15.02 -10.99
C ASN A 63 1.77 -14.64 -9.88
N PRO A 64 1.04 -13.50 -10.00
CA PRO A 64 0.17 -13.01 -8.93
C PRO A 64 -1.01 -13.94 -8.61
N MET A 65 -1.49 -14.69 -9.61
CA MET A 65 -2.54 -15.70 -9.40
C MET A 65 -2.03 -16.90 -8.58
N ASP A 66 -0.75 -17.24 -8.71
CA ASP A 66 -0.10 -18.29 -7.92
C ASP A 66 -0.01 -17.88 -6.45
N PHE A 67 0.36 -16.63 -6.16
CA PHE A 67 0.34 -16.12 -4.78
C PHE A 67 -1.06 -16.10 -4.19
N LEU A 68 -2.07 -15.73 -4.98
CA LEU A 68 -3.46 -15.68 -4.54
C LEU A 68 -4.00 -17.09 -4.25
N SER A 69 -3.84 -18.02 -5.19
CA SER A 69 -4.35 -19.40 -5.09
C SER A 69 -3.62 -20.26 -4.06
N LYS A 70 -2.33 -20.00 -3.81
CA LYS A 70 -1.56 -20.65 -2.73
C LYS A 70 -1.73 -19.97 -1.37
N GLY A 71 -2.46 -18.84 -1.32
CA GLY A 71 -2.67 -18.08 -0.09
C GLY A 71 -1.38 -17.61 0.57
N ILE A 72 -0.37 -17.25 -0.24
CA ILE A 72 0.93 -16.84 0.27
C ILE A 72 0.78 -15.48 0.97
N VAL A 73 1.13 -15.40 2.25
CA VAL A 73 1.03 -14.14 3.02
C VAL A 73 2.34 -13.39 2.99
N ILE A 74 3.46 -14.06 3.29
CA ILE A 74 4.79 -13.47 3.25
C ILE A 74 5.64 -14.21 2.23
N TRP A 75 6.44 -13.46 1.48
CA TRP A 75 7.44 -14.03 0.59
C TRP A 75 8.42 -14.93 1.36
N ASP A 76 8.56 -16.18 0.92
CA ASP A 76 9.51 -17.15 1.47
C ASP A 76 9.27 -17.49 2.97
N TYR A 77 8.02 -17.43 3.42
CA TYR A 77 7.66 -17.81 4.80
C TYR A 77 6.26 -18.43 4.88
N ASP A 78 6.23 -19.76 4.98
CA ASP A 78 4.98 -20.52 4.81
C ASP A 78 4.10 -20.62 6.05
N ALA A 79 4.65 -20.43 7.24
CA ALA A 79 3.91 -20.70 8.49
C ALA A 79 2.69 -19.79 8.70
N TRP A 80 2.59 -18.68 7.96
CA TRP A 80 1.44 -17.77 7.99
C TRP A 80 0.62 -17.78 6.71
N ASN A 81 0.91 -18.68 5.76
CA ASN A 81 0.09 -18.87 4.58
C ASN A 81 -1.32 -19.33 4.98
N ARG A 82 -2.28 -19.02 4.13
CA ARG A 82 -3.68 -19.42 4.34
C ARG A 82 -4.08 -20.46 3.32
N GLU A 83 -4.91 -21.39 3.74
CA GLU A 83 -5.58 -22.28 2.80
C GLU A 83 -6.58 -21.48 1.96
N MET A 84 -6.52 -21.67 0.66
CA MET A 84 -7.36 -20.96 -0.31
C MET A 84 -8.16 -21.98 -1.13
N PRO A 85 -9.41 -21.66 -1.52
CA PRO A 85 -10.22 -22.56 -2.32
C PRO A 85 -9.52 -22.95 -3.63
N PRO A 86 -9.54 -24.24 -4.01
CA PRO A 86 -8.89 -24.69 -5.22
C PRO A 86 -9.55 -24.07 -6.44
N THR A 87 -8.75 -23.72 -7.44
CA THR A 87 -9.25 -23.22 -8.71
C THR A 87 -9.60 -24.42 -9.59
N GLU A 88 -10.88 -24.64 -9.91
CA GLU A 88 -11.32 -25.73 -10.81
C GLU A 88 -10.83 -25.58 -12.25
N MET A 89 -10.22 -24.43 -12.59
CA MET A 89 -9.68 -24.14 -13.91
C MET A 89 -8.19 -24.48 -13.96
N ASN A 90 -7.81 -25.28 -14.96
CA ASN A 90 -6.43 -25.59 -15.38
C ASN A 90 -5.57 -24.36 -15.78
N SER A 91 -5.93 -23.15 -15.34
CA SER A 91 -5.26 -21.88 -15.60
C SER A 91 -4.88 -21.16 -14.29
N THR A 92 -4.39 -21.88 -13.30
CA THR A 92 -3.92 -21.35 -12.01
C THR A 92 -2.83 -20.28 -12.14
N SER A 93 -2.21 -20.16 -13.32
CA SER A 93 -1.19 -19.14 -13.59
C SER A 93 -1.72 -17.87 -14.26
N ASP A 94 -2.90 -17.88 -14.90
CA ASP A 94 -3.35 -16.70 -15.65
C ASP A 94 -3.87 -15.59 -14.71
N TRP A 95 -3.10 -14.50 -14.62
CA TRP A 95 -3.41 -13.33 -13.79
C TRP A 95 -4.74 -12.65 -14.15
N ARG A 96 -5.26 -12.87 -15.37
CA ARG A 96 -6.55 -12.31 -15.81
C ARG A 96 -7.72 -12.88 -15.00
N ASN A 97 -7.56 -14.05 -14.37
CA ASN A 97 -8.58 -14.69 -13.55
C ASN A 97 -8.63 -14.21 -12.11
N ILE A 98 -7.72 -13.32 -11.68
CA ILE A 98 -7.72 -12.77 -10.31
C ILE A 98 -9.08 -12.14 -9.98
N GLY A 99 -9.66 -11.38 -10.92
CA GLY A 99 -10.94 -10.72 -10.72
C GLY A 99 -12.10 -11.70 -10.52
N SER A 100 -12.20 -12.72 -11.38
CA SER A 100 -13.24 -13.74 -11.28
C SER A 100 -13.07 -14.62 -10.03
N TYR A 101 -11.83 -14.94 -9.66
CA TYR A 101 -11.53 -15.67 -8.43
C TYR A 101 -11.94 -14.86 -7.19
N ALA A 102 -11.57 -13.58 -7.12
CA ALA A 102 -11.91 -12.70 -6.02
C ALA A 102 -13.42 -12.50 -5.86
N MET A 103 -14.17 -12.46 -6.98
CA MET A 103 -15.63 -12.40 -6.95
C MET A 103 -16.28 -13.71 -6.51
N ARG A 104 -15.69 -14.86 -6.82
CA ARG A 104 -16.18 -16.18 -6.40
C ARG A 104 -15.89 -16.47 -4.92
N TYR A 105 -14.73 -16.01 -4.42
CA TYR A 105 -14.26 -16.23 -3.04
C TYR A 105 -13.89 -14.91 -2.35
N PRO A 106 -14.87 -14.01 -2.11
CA PRO A 106 -14.60 -12.65 -1.65
C PRO A 106 -14.07 -12.61 -0.21
N VAL A 107 -14.52 -13.52 0.66
CA VAL A 107 -14.13 -13.55 2.07
C VAL A 107 -12.70 -14.07 2.21
N GLU A 108 -12.37 -15.15 1.54
CA GLU A 108 -11.03 -15.77 1.52
C GLU A 108 -10.02 -14.80 0.91
N THR A 109 -10.38 -14.15 -0.20
CA THR A 109 -9.54 -13.13 -0.82
C THR A 109 -9.33 -11.93 0.11
N LEU A 110 -10.40 -11.41 0.73
CA LEU A 110 -10.30 -10.28 1.64
C LEU A 110 -9.48 -10.61 2.90
N THR A 111 -9.65 -11.80 3.46
CA THR A 111 -8.88 -12.25 4.65
C THR A 111 -7.40 -12.47 4.32
N LEU A 112 -7.07 -12.91 3.11
CA LEU A 112 -5.69 -12.99 2.63
C LEU A 112 -5.07 -11.59 2.46
N VAL A 113 -5.78 -10.68 1.78
CA VAL A 113 -5.35 -9.28 1.60
C VAL A 113 -5.15 -8.61 2.97
N ALA A 114 -6.10 -8.78 3.88
CA ALA A 114 -6.03 -8.26 5.23
C ALA A 114 -4.85 -8.86 6.03
N ALA A 115 -4.55 -10.15 5.86
CA ALA A 115 -3.38 -10.77 6.48
C ALA A 115 -2.08 -10.16 5.96
N ARG A 116 -1.94 -10.01 4.64
CA ARG A 116 -0.77 -9.38 4.00
C ARG A 116 -0.55 -7.95 4.49
N VAL A 117 -1.60 -7.13 4.45
CA VAL A 117 -1.54 -5.73 4.92
C VAL A 117 -1.29 -5.67 6.42
N GLY A 118 -1.99 -6.50 7.19
CA GLY A 118 -1.88 -6.57 8.65
C GLY A 118 -0.48 -6.91 9.09
N ILE A 119 0.18 -7.87 8.44
CA ILE A 119 1.55 -8.25 8.78
C ILE A 119 2.56 -7.13 8.50
N VAL A 120 2.37 -6.43 7.39
CA VAL A 120 3.21 -5.30 6.99
C VAL A 120 3.05 -4.14 7.98
N LEU A 121 1.84 -3.89 8.48
CA LEU A 121 1.57 -2.86 9.47
C LEU A 121 1.97 -3.27 10.90
N ALA A 122 1.81 -4.54 11.28
CA ALA A 122 2.18 -5.02 12.61
C ALA A 122 3.69 -5.02 12.84
N ARG A 123 4.47 -5.25 11.77
CA ARG A 123 5.96 -5.24 11.79
C ARG A 123 6.61 -6.27 12.71
N VAL A 124 5.81 -7.12 13.33
CA VAL A 124 6.27 -8.26 14.11
C VAL A 124 6.90 -9.29 13.19
N ARG A 125 7.89 -10.01 13.72
CA ARG A 125 8.57 -11.08 12.99
C ARG A 125 8.61 -12.35 13.83
N PRO A 126 8.37 -13.53 13.24
CA PRO A 126 8.30 -14.78 13.97
C PRO A 126 9.65 -15.19 14.58
N TYR A 127 10.77 -14.82 13.96
CA TYR A 127 12.12 -15.07 14.47
C TYR A 127 12.61 -14.04 15.50
N TYR A 128 11.78 -13.06 15.87
CA TYR A 128 12.12 -12.13 16.94
C TYR A 128 11.67 -12.67 18.29
N PRO A 129 12.48 -12.50 19.36
CA PRO A 129 12.05 -12.80 20.71
C PRO A 129 10.75 -12.05 21.04
N TRP A 130 9.86 -12.69 21.80
CA TRP A 130 8.55 -12.13 22.17
C TRP A 130 8.65 -10.70 22.72
N GLN A 131 9.63 -10.41 23.56
CA GLN A 131 9.84 -9.09 24.15
C GLN A 131 10.13 -8.03 23.10
N MET A 132 10.82 -8.40 22.01
CA MET A 132 11.10 -7.48 20.91
C MET A 132 9.85 -7.20 20.08
N ASN A 133 9.07 -8.24 19.75
CA ASN A 133 7.78 -8.08 19.08
C ASN A 133 6.80 -7.25 19.91
N LEU A 134 6.79 -7.42 21.24
CA LEU A 134 5.96 -6.61 22.14
C LEU A 134 6.35 -5.13 22.11
N ARG A 135 7.66 -4.82 22.19
CA ARG A 135 8.17 -3.44 22.07
C ARG A 135 7.83 -2.81 20.72
N ILE A 136 7.92 -3.58 19.64
CA ILE A 136 7.51 -3.15 18.30
C ILE A 136 6.00 -2.85 18.34
N GLY A 137 5.17 -3.79 18.79
CA GLY A 137 3.72 -3.62 18.89
C GLY A 137 3.34 -2.34 19.63
N ILE A 138 3.90 -2.09 20.82
CA ILE A 138 3.61 -0.88 21.60
C ILE A 138 3.96 0.39 20.82
N ARG A 139 5.17 0.46 20.23
CA ARG A 139 5.62 1.66 19.48
C ARG A 139 4.72 1.95 18.29
N TYR A 140 4.35 0.91 17.54
CA TYR A 140 3.51 1.07 16.35
C TYR A 140 2.06 1.38 16.71
N THR A 141 1.52 0.82 17.80
CA THR A 141 0.20 1.21 18.33
C THR A 141 0.16 2.69 18.69
N VAL A 142 1.17 3.21 19.39
CA VAL A 142 1.26 4.64 19.71
C VAL A 142 1.35 5.48 18.44
N MET A 143 2.22 5.10 17.50
CA MET A 143 2.37 5.81 16.23
C MET A 143 1.07 5.82 15.42
N TYR A 144 0.34 4.70 15.37
CA TYR A 144 -0.95 4.62 14.67
C TYR A 144 -2.05 5.42 15.39
N GLY A 145 -2.05 5.45 16.73
CA GLY A 145 -2.92 6.35 17.49
C GLY A 145 -2.70 7.82 17.15
N LEU A 146 -1.43 8.25 17.09
CA LEU A 146 -1.06 9.61 16.67
C LEU A 146 -1.41 9.88 15.20
N LEU A 147 -1.22 8.90 14.30
CA LEU A 147 -1.65 9.01 12.92
C LEU A 147 -3.15 9.26 12.83
N LEU A 148 -3.96 8.51 13.59
CA LEU A 148 -5.42 8.69 13.61
C LEU A 148 -5.81 10.09 14.08
N LEU A 149 -5.15 10.64 15.11
CA LEU A 149 -5.35 12.04 15.51
C LEU A 149 -5.01 13.03 14.39
N GLY A 150 -3.88 12.82 13.71
CA GLY A 150 -3.48 13.62 12.56
C GLY A 150 -4.52 13.56 11.43
N LEU A 151 -5.08 12.38 11.16
CA LEU A 151 -6.17 12.23 10.19
C LEU A 151 -7.42 12.98 10.62
N ILE A 152 -7.89 12.79 11.85
CA ILE A 152 -9.12 13.42 12.36
C ILE A 152 -9.03 14.94 12.27
N TRP A 153 -7.91 15.54 12.68
CA TRP A 153 -7.77 16.99 12.73
C TRP A 153 -7.47 17.63 11.37
N TYR A 154 -6.77 16.93 10.48
CA TYR A 154 -6.32 17.50 9.22
C TYR A 154 -6.97 16.88 7.96
N TRP A 155 -8.00 16.04 8.08
CA TRP A 155 -8.65 15.37 6.95
C TRP A 155 -9.12 16.30 5.83
N ARG A 156 -9.46 17.56 6.17
CA ARG A 156 -9.92 18.54 5.17
C ARG A 156 -8.78 19.04 4.27
N HIS A 157 -7.52 18.89 4.69
CA HIS A 157 -6.37 19.29 3.89
C HIS A 157 -6.11 18.29 2.77
N LEU A 158 -5.99 18.78 1.54
CA LEU A 158 -5.69 17.92 0.39
C LEU A 158 -4.40 17.12 0.58
N ALA A 159 -3.36 17.74 1.15
CA ALA A 159 -2.09 17.06 1.40
C ALA A 159 -2.28 15.77 2.20
N VAL A 160 -3.13 15.79 3.24
CA VAL A 160 -3.44 14.60 4.04
C VAL A 160 -4.17 13.55 3.21
N LYS A 161 -5.16 13.95 2.40
CA LYS A 161 -5.86 13.02 1.50
C LYS A 161 -4.92 12.35 0.51
N LEU A 162 -3.96 13.10 -0.05
CA LEU A 162 -2.97 12.57 -0.98
C LEU A 162 -1.98 11.63 -0.28
N LEU A 163 -1.53 11.95 0.94
CA LEU A 163 -0.69 11.07 1.74
C LEU A 163 -1.42 9.76 2.06
N VAL A 164 -2.71 9.83 2.42
CA VAL A 164 -3.52 8.64 2.68
C VAL A 164 -3.74 7.82 1.42
N ALA A 165 -4.06 8.47 0.29
CA ALA A 165 -4.17 7.78 -0.99
C ALA A 165 -2.85 7.07 -1.36
N ALA A 166 -1.71 7.70 -1.11
CA ALA A 166 -0.40 7.10 -1.32
C ALA A 166 -0.18 5.86 -0.44
N ILE A 167 -0.49 5.95 0.85
CA ILE A 167 -0.39 4.82 1.77
C ILE A 167 -1.30 3.68 1.33
N VAL A 168 -2.57 3.96 1.05
CA VAL A 168 -3.57 2.97 0.61
C VAL A 168 -3.14 2.29 -0.68
N LEU A 169 -2.61 3.04 -1.65
CA LEU A 169 -2.16 2.48 -2.92
C LEU A 169 -0.99 1.51 -2.74
N HIS A 170 -0.01 1.85 -1.89
CA HIS A 170 1.09 0.94 -1.58
C HIS A 170 0.63 -0.31 -0.82
N LEU A 171 -0.27 -0.13 0.16
CA LEU A 171 -0.87 -1.27 0.87
C LEU A 171 -1.73 -2.14 -0.05
N GLY A 172 -2.38 -1.56 -1.05
CA GLY A 172 -3.10 -2.28 -2.11
C GLY A 172 -2.16 -3.17 -2.93
N VAL A 173 -0.98 -2.66 -3.30
CA VAL A 173 0.05 -3.46 -3.98
C VAL A 173 0.50 -4.62 -3.09
N VAL A 174 0.73 -4.39 -1.79
CA VAL A 174 1.03 -5.47 -0.83
C VAL A 174 -0.09 -6.50 -0.76
N GLY A 175 -1.35 -6.05 -0.72
CA GLY A 175 -2.52 -6.92 -0.72
C GLY A 175 -2.60 -7.81 -1.96
N LEU A 176 -2.32 -7.26 -3.14
CA LEU A 176 -2.37 -7.97 -4.42
C LEU A 176 -1.18 -8.90 -4.64
N THR A 177 -0.02 -8.60 -4.05
CA THR A 177 1.21 -9.37 -4.21
C THR A 177 1.46 -10.23 -2.98
N VAL A 178 2.46 -9.92 -2.18
CA VAL A 178 2.82 -10.60 -0.95
C VAL A 178 3.40 -9.58 0.03
N ALA A 179 3.30 -9.88 1.32
CA ALA A 179 4.04 -9.12 2.31
C ALA A 179 5.53 -9.44 2.23
N SER A 180 6.36 -8.44 2.52
CA SER A 180 7.79 -8.60 2.72
C SER A 180 8.24 -7.81 3.93
N TRP A 181 9.18 -8.37 4.67
CA TRP A 181 9.85 -7.67 5.77
C TRP A 181 11.03 -6.81 5.32
N ASP A 182 11.35 -6.83 4.04
CA ASP A 182 12.44 -6.06 3.46
C ASP A 182 12.13 -4.55 3.50
N GLY A 183 13.09 -3.79 4.03
CA GLY A 183 13.04 -2.32 4.18
C GLY A 183 12.63 -1.59 2.90
N ARG A 184 13.03 -2.10 1.73
CA ARG A 184 12.82 -1.49 0.40
C ARG A 184 11.36 -1.35 0.03
N PHE A 185 10.48 -2.22 0.51
CA PHE A 185 9.04 -2.16 0.21
C PHE A 185 8.31 -1.13 1.09
N LEU A 186 8.95 -0.70 2.18
CA LEU A 186 8.34 0.12 3.23
C LEU A 186 8.77 1.58 3.13
N THR A 187 9.94 1.82 2.54
CA THR A 187 10.53 3.15 2.33
C THR A 187 9.58 4.13 1.64
N HIS A 188 8.60 3.66 0.88
CA HIS A 188 7.72 4.51 0.08
C HIS A 188 6.47 5.03 0.81
N PHE A 189 5.95 4.28 1.78
CA PHE A 189 4.71 4.68 2.49
C PHE A 189 4.91 4.87 4.00
N PHE A 190 5.92 4.25 4.59
CA PHE A 190 6.18 4.36 6.02
C PHE A 190 6.57 5.78 6.48
N PRO A 191 7.40 6.54 5.74
CA PRO A 191 7.64 7.95 6.06
C PRO A 191 6.35 8.79 6.03
N LEU A 192 5.40 8.44 5.16
CA LEU A 192 4.12 9.15 5.06
C LEU A 192 3.25 8.91 6.31
N ILE A 193 3.24 7.67 6.81
CA ILE A 193 2.64 7.31 8.11
C ILE A 193 3.27 8.15 9.23
N ALA A 194 4.61 8.25 9.26
CA ALA A 194 5.33 9.01 10.27
C ALA A 194 5.02 10.52 10.20
N VAL A 195 4.88 11.10 8.99
CA VAL A 195 4.48 12.50 8.81
C VAL A 195 3.08 12.76 9.39
N LEU A 196 2.11 11.89 9.11
CA LEU A 196 0.75 12.01 9.64
C LEU A 196 0.72 11.83 11.16
N ALA A 197 1.49 10.89 11.70
CA ALA A 197 1.65 10.71 13.14
C ALA A 197 2.28 11.95 13.81
N GLY A 198 3.31 12.55 13.17
CA GLY A 198 3.92 13.78 13.64
C GLY A 198 2.95 14.97 13.66
N ALA A 199 2.10 15.09 12.64
CA ALA A 199 1.03 16.10 12.61
C ALA A 199 0.03 15.91 13.77
N GLY A 200 -0.36 14.68 14.06
CA GLY A 200 -1.19 14.36 15.21
C GLY A 200 -0.50 14.68 16.54
N ALA A 201 0.76 14.32 16.71
CA ALA A 201 1.51 14.65 17.92
C ALA A 201 1.63 16.17 18.15
N ALA A 202 1.93 16.93 17.10
CA ALA A 202 2.09 18.38 17.18
C ALA A 202 0.77 19.08 17.58
N GLU A 203 -0.34 18.71 16.95
CA GLU A 203 -1.64 19.30 17.27
C GLU A 203 -2.14 18.89 18.65
N TRP A 204 -1.87 17.66 19.09
CA TRP A 204 -2.20 17.20 20.44
C TRP A 204 -1.44 18.03 21.49
N GLY A 205 -0.13 18.22 21.31
CA GLY A 205 0.69 19.04 22.19
C GLY A 205 0.24 20.51 22.22
N ARG A 206 -0.09 21.08 21.06
CA ARG A 206 -0.60 22.46 20.95
C ARG A 206 -1.89 22.66 21.75
N ARG A 207 -2.85 21.73 21.64
CA ARG A 207 -4.12 21.79 22.38
C ARG A 207 -3.93 21.59 23.87
N TRP A 208 -3.06 20.64 24.26
CA TRP A 208 -2.72 20.41 25.66
C TRP A 208 -2.13 21.65 26.33
N TYR A 209 -1.21 22.33 25.63
CA TYR A 209 -0.60 23.58 26.12
C TYR A 209 -1.63 24.69 26.29
N GLN A 210 -2.46 24.96 25.26
CA GLN A 210 -3.50 25.98 25.32
C GLN A 210 -4.60 25.72 26.36
N GLY A 211 -4.83 24.45 26.70
CA GLY A 211 -5.79 24.05 27.74
C GLY A 211 -5.28 24.23 29.17
N ARG A 212 -3.97 24.41 29.38
CA ARG A 212 -3.38 24.71 30.70
C ARG A 212 -3.48 26.18 31.10
N ASP A 213 -3.61 27.06 30.12
CA ASP A 213 -3.68 28.52 30.32
C ASP A 213 -5.13 29.02 30.52
N ARG A 214 -6.09 28.10 30.68
CA ARG A 214 -7.50 28.36 31.00
C ARG A 214 -7.85 27.77 32.35
#